data_AF-A0A965EV08-F1
#
_entry.id   AF-A0A965EV08-F1
#
_cell.length_a   1.000
_cell.length_b   1.000
_cell.length_c   1.000
_cell.angle_alpha   90.00
_cell.angle_beta   90.00
_cell.angle_gamma   90.00
#
_symmetry.space_group_name_H-M   'P 1'
#
loop_
_entity.id
_entity.type
_entity.pdbx_description
1 polymer ?
#
loop_
_entity_poly.entity_id
_entity_poly.type
_entity_poly.pdbx_seq_one_letter_code
_entity_poly.pdbx_strand_id
1 'polypeptide(L)' 'AAEGGTIGLVEHGDLIEIDIPNRSINLAVSDDVLAERRANQGAAGWTPSKPRKRKVTTALKAYAALTTSAAKGAVRVVE' A
#
# COMPACT_ATOMS: atom_id res chain seq x y z
N ALA A 1 0.50 -0.41 -0.19
CA ALA A 1 -0.69 0.20 -0.78
C ALA A 1 -1.64 -0.86 -1.34
N ALA A 2 -1.27 -1.60 -2.40
CA ALA A 2 -2.15 -2.60 -3.00
C ALA A 2 -2.63 -3.72 -2.04
N GLU A 3 -1.84 -4.07 -1.02
CA GLU A 3 -2.20 -5.04 0.02
C GLU A 3 -3.01 -4.44 1.20
N GLY A 4 -3.49 -3.19 1.10
CA GLY A 4 -4.29 -2.59 2.17
C GLY A 4 -3.52 -1.98 3.36
N GLY A 5 -2.19 -1.94 3.29
CA GLY A 5 -1.36 -1.32 4.32
C GLY A 5 -1.59 0.20 4.45
N THR A 6 -1.34 0.75 5.65
CA THR A 6 -1.60 2.15 6.05
C THR A 6 -1.04 3.20 5.08
N ILE A 7 0.08 2.92 4.39
CA ILE A 7 0.64 3.82 3.36
C ILE A 7 -0.34 4.14 2.22
N GLY A 8 -1.35 3.30 1.97
CA GLY A 8 -2.38 3.56 0.97
C GLY A 8 -3.50 4.50 1.44
N LEU A 9 -3.48 4.95 2.70
CA LEU A 9 -4.47 5.85 3.31
C LEU A 9 -3.92 7.26 3.57
N VAL A 10 -2.67 7.52 3.17
CA VAL A 10 -2.04 8.82 3.32
C VAL A 10 -2.69 9.79 2.34
N GLU A 11 -3.08 10.96 2.84
CA GLU A 11 -3.62 12.07 2.07
C GLU A 11 -2.67 13.27 2.10
N HIS A 12 -2.87 14.22 1.17
CA HIS A 12 -2.04 15.42 1.13
C HIS A 12 -2.27 16.28 2.38
N GLY A 13 -1.18 16.68 3.02
CA GLY A 13 -1.21 17.50 4.23
C GLY A 13 -1.10 16.69 5.53
N ASP A 14 -1.16 15.36 5.47
CA ASP A 14 -0.94 14.52 6.66
C ASP A 14 0.50 14.68 7.18
N LEU A 15 0.63 14.71 8.51
CA LEU A 15 1.93 14.70 9.18
C LEU A 15 2.47 13.26 9.23
N ILE A 16 3.71 13.08 8.76
CA ILE A 16 4.45 11.82 8.87
C ILE A 16 5.62 12.05 9.80
N GLU A 17 5.66 11.29 10.89
CA GLU A 17 6.74 11.31 11.87
C GLU A 17 7.74 10.21 11.50
N ILE A 18 9.01 10.59 11.32
CA ILE A 18 10.10 9.66 11.05
C ILE A 18 11.10 9.77 12.19
N ASP A 19 11.21 8.71 12.97
CA ASP A 19 12.12 8.61 14.10
C ASP A 19 13.23 7.60 13.78
N ILE A 20 14.42 8.11 13.48
CA ILE A 20 15.57 7.28 13.12
C ILE A 20 16.11 6.50 14.33
N PRO A 21 16.33 7.11 15.52
CA PRO A 21 16.72 6.36 16.71
C PRO A 21 15.79 5.20 17.05
N ASN A 22 14.48 5.42 17.00
CA ASN A 22 13.48 4.40 17.35
C ASN A 22 13.08 3.50 16.17
N ARG A 23 13.61 3.77 14.96
CA ARG A 23 13.32 3.03 13.72
C ARG A 23 11.83 2.96 13.42
N SER A 24 11.11 4.05 13.63
CA SER A 24 9.67 4.12 13.40
C SER A 24 9.31 5.13 12.31
N ILE A 25 8.22 4.84 11.62
CA ILE A 25 7.55 5.74 10.70
C ILE A 25 6.08 5.72 11.11
N ASN A 26 5.56 6.85 11.58
CA ASN A 26 4.19 6.98 12.04
C ASN A 26 3.43 7.98 11.16
N LEU A 27 2.18 7.64 10.85
CA LEU A 27 1.24 8.58 10.23
C LEU A 27 0.47 9.22 11.37
N ALA A 28 0.74 10.49 11.65
CA ALA A 28 0.18 11.22 12.79
C ALA A 28 -1.27 11.68 12.50
N VAL A 29 -2.13 10.70 12.28
CA VAL A 29 -3.57 10.81 12.04
C VAL A 29 -4.25 9.87 13.04
N SER A 30 -5.38 10.29 13.61
CA SER A 30 -6.07 9.48 14.62
C SER A 30 -6.58 8.16 14.05
N ASP A 31 -6.67 7.14 14.90
CA ASP A 31 -7.15 5.81 14.50
C ASP A 31 -8.57 5.84 13.94
N ASP A 32 -9.44 6.70 14.46
CA ASP A 32 -10.82 6.87 13.96
C ASP A 32 -10.83 7.33 12.50
N VAL A 33 -10.00 8.32 12.15
CA VAL A 33 -9.88 8.82 10.77
C VAL A 33 -9.26 7.75 9.88
N LEU A 34 -8.25 7.00 10.36
CA LEU A 34 -7.66 5.90 9.61
C LEU A 34 -8.64 4.74 9.39
N ALA A 35 -9.53 4.48 10.35
CA ALA A 35 -10.59 3.48 10.22
C ALA A 35 -11.61 3.91 9.16
N GLU A 36 -12.04 5.18 9.18
CA GLU A 36 -12.93 5.75 8.17
C GLU A 36 -12.31 5.69 6.77
N ARG A 37 -11.07 6.18 6.61
CA ARG A 37 -10.33 6.12 5.35
C ARG A 37 -10.18 4.69 4.85
N ARG A 38 -9.94 3.72 5.76
CA ARG A 38 -9.83 2.31 5.40
C ARG A 38 -11.15 1.72 4.90
N ALA A 39 -12.28 2.07 5.52
CA ALA A 39 -13.60 1.65 5.06
C ALA A 39 -13.90 2.22 3.66
N ASN A 40 -13.66 3.53 3.47
CA ASN A 40 -13.85 4.20 2.19
C ASN A 40 -12.95 3.60 1.08
N GLN A 41 -11.68 3.34 1.40
CA GLN A 41 -10.73 2.74 0.46
C GLN A 41 -11.06 1.27 0.17
N GLY A 42 -11.58 0.53 1.15
CA GLY A 42 -12.07 -0.83 0.97
C GLY A 42 -13.22 -0.88 -0.04
N ALA A 43 -14.16 0.07 0.03
CA ALA A 43 -15.26 0.19 -0.91
C ALA A 43 -14.80 0.63 -2.32
N ALA A 44 -13.83 1.55 -2.41
CA ALA A 44 -13.25 2.00 -3.68
C ALA A 44 -12.32 0.96 -4.34
N GLY A 45 -11.79 0.02 -3.56
CA GLY A 45 -10.81 -0.98 -3.97
C GLY A 45 -9.37 -0.50 -3.86
N TRP A 46 -8.45 -1.41 -3.53
CA TRP A 46 -7.02 -1.12 -3.36
C TRP A 46 -6.24 -1.07 -4.68
N THR A 47 -6.76 -0.28 -5.62
CA THR A 47 -6.19 -0.10 -6.96
C THR A 47 -5.97 1.39 -7.26
N PRO A 48 -5.15 1.73 -8.27
CA PRO A 48 -4.92 3.13 -8.62
C PRO A 48 -6.22 3.83 -9.01
N SER A 49 -6.54 4.95 -8.35
CA SER A 49 -7.77 5.73 -8.61
C SER A 49 -7.84 6.37 -9.99
N LYS A 50 -6.67 6.62 -10.61
CA LYS A 50 -6.57 7.21 -11.96
C LYS A 50 -6.04 6.19 -12.96
N PRO A 51 -6.58 6.15 -14.19
CA PRO A 51 -6.04 5.32 -15.25
C PRO A 51 -4.60 5.74 -15.56
N ARG A 52 -3.71 4.76 -15.75
CA ARG A 52 -2.30 4.99 -16.07
C ARG A 52 -1.93 4.23 -17.32
N LYS A 53 -1.46 4.93 -18.35
CA LYS A 53 -0.99 4.29 -19.58
C LYS A 53 0.34 3.61 -19.31
N ARG A 54 0.31 2.29 -19.08
CA ARG A 54 1.48 1.45 -18.81
C ARG A 54 1.44 0.21 -19.68
N LYS A 55 2.56 -0.16 -20.29
CA LYS A 55 2.70 -1.45 -20.96
C LYS A 55 3.04 -2.52 -19.91
N VAL A 56 2.04 -3.29 -19.51
CA VAL A 56 2.23 -4.40 -18.56
C VAL A 56 2.37 -5.69 -19.36
N THR A 57 3.58 -6.25 -19.38
CA THR A 57 3.88 -7.51 -20.07
C THR A 57 3.26 -8.70 -19.34
N THR A 58 3.11 -9.84 -20.02
CA THR A 58 2.63 -11.08 -19.42
C THR A 58 3.50 -11.51 -18.23
N ALA A 59 4.82 -11.38 -18.34
CA ALA A 59 5.76 -11.67 -17.26
C ALA A 59 5.51 -10.80 -16.01
N LEU A 60 5.20 -9.51 -16.19
CA LEU A 60 4.88 -8.62 -15.06
C LEU A 60 3.53 -8.94 -14.43
N LYS A 61 2.53 -9.37 -15.21
CA LYS A 61 1.25 -9.85 -14.68
C LYS A 61 1.44 -11.10 -13.83
N ALA A 62 2.20 -12.07 -14.33
CA ALA A 62 2.52 -13.29 -13.59
C ALA A 62 3.29 -12.98 -12.30
N TYR A 63 4.29 -12.08 -12.35
CA TYR A 63 5.01 -11.66 -11.15
C TYR A 63 4.09 -11.05 -10.09
N ALA A 64 3.21 -10.12 -10.50
CA ALA A 64 2.27 -9.47 -9.58
C ALA A 64 1.30 -10.46 -8.91
N ALA A 65 0.96 -11.56 -9.58
CA ALA A 65 0.07 -12.58 -9.04
C ALA A 65 0.75 -13.54 -8.04
N LEU A 66 2.08 -13.72 -8.15
CA LEU A 66 2.82 -14.75 -7.42
C LEU A 66 3.77 -14.18 -6.35
N THR A 67 4.09 -12.89 -6.43
CA THR A 67 5.04 -12.27 -5.50
C THR A 67 4.45 -12.16 -4.10
N THR A 68 5.29 -12.41 -3.10
CA THR A 68 5.00 -12.12 -1.69
C THR A 68 5.38 -10.69 -1.33
N SER A 69 5.03 -10.26 -0.11
CA SER A 69 5.37 -8.93 0.38
C SER A 69 6.88 -8.71 0.46
N ALA A 70 7.31 -7.44 0.37
CA ALA A 70 8.73 -7.09 0.47
C ALA A 70 9.35 -7.49 1.81
N ALA A 71 8.56 -7.51 2.90
CA ALA A 71 9.00 -7.99 4.21
C ALA A 71 9.39 -9.48 4.21
N LYS A 72 8.87 -10.27 3.26
CA LYS A 72 9.23 -11.68 3.02
C LYS A 72 10.28 -11.84 1.90
N GLY A 73 10.88 -10.74 1.43
CA GLY A 73 11.88 -10.76 0.37
C GLY A 73 11.34 -10.71 -1.05
N ALA A 74 10.04 -10.46 -1.25
CA ALA A 74 9.40 -10.38 -2.58
C ALA A 74 9.63 -11.62 -3.47
N VAL A 75 9.74 -12.79 -2.83
CA VAL A 75 9.89 -14.08 -3.51
C VAL A 75 8.57 -14.47 -4.17
N ARG A 76 8.66 -15.28 -5.23
CA ARG A 76 7.48 -15.84 -5.91
C ARG A 76 7.11 -17.17 -5.26
N VAL A 77 5.86 -17.34 -4.88
CA VAL A 77 5.33 -18.64 -4.46
C VAL A 77 4.63 -19.27 -5.67
N VAL A 78 5.09 -20.46 -6.04
CA VAL A 78 4.62 -21.22 -7.20
C VAL A 78 4.35 -22.65 -6.71
N GLU A 79 3.37 -22.77 -5.82
CA GLU A 79 2.83 -24.05 -5.33
C GLU A 79 1.38 -24.17 -5.77
#